data_AF-A0A952NGF8-F1
#
_entry.id   AF-A0A952NGF8-F1
#
_cell.length_a   1.000
_cell.length_b   1.000
_cell.length_c   1.000
_cell.angle_alpha   90.00
_cell.angle_beta   90.00
_cell.angle_gamma   90.00
#
_symmetry.space_group_name_H-M   'P 1'
#
loop_
_entity.id
_entity.type
_entity.pdbx_description
1 polymer ?
#
loop_
_entity_poly.entity_id
_entity_poly.type
_entity_poly.pdbx_seq_one_letter_code
_entity_poly.pdbx_strand_id
1 'polypeptide(L)'
;MFGCCALIRKSAIFFLLIGLLPVADFAQARPSSVKAPGKSRSPAAAKEGTGPKGIVVAEEEATVFNAPDFDAQVIATLPPGAVYDISSGKKGPFYKIRVKPGLVGWVSDADVRPLATSAVNRIEEMKKAATGKATAPGAGAKDSALGESPSDKTKGGARKPLHRNRYGGLGLESVNYVEDTMGKSRRENLLFYGARFTGPNVIVSGDMLTDAEILFHSGAPKYYESATGNPAGGFILLGNFLFINEVPQTPTVMAYYGFGPTFRWSHFEVTLDQTTMKRSYALDDMTLGAVFNAGVAFGVGRYAVRLDGRYYWETQKYTSFALAFQREF
;
A
#
# COMPACT_ATOMS: atom_id res chain seq x y z
N MET A 1 -44.07 23.74 39.41
CA MET A 1 -42.93 24.68 39.39
C MET A 1 -42.23 24.51 38.06
N PHE A 2 -42.47 25.45 37.14
CA PHE A 2 -41.79 25.55 35.84
C PHE A 2 -40.72 26.66 35.98
N GLY A 3 -39.49 26.37 35.58
CA GLY A 3 -38.42 27.36 35.40
C GLY A 3 -37.51 26.88 34.27
N CYS A 4 -37.63 27.43 33.05
CA CYS A 4 -36.96 28.64 32.56
C CYS A 4 -35.44 28.38 32.37
N CYS A 5 -34.94 28.03 31.17
CA CYS A 5 -34.71 28.85 29.95
C CYS A 5 -33.30 29.47 29.90
N ALA A 6 -32.70 29.43 28.69
CA ALA A 6 -31.50 30.12 28.15
C ALA A 6 -30.33 29.17 27.80
N LEU A 7 -30.05 28.77 26.55
CA LEU A 7 -29.75 29.52 25.31
C LEU A 7 -28.30 30.03 25.25
N ILE A 8 -27.40 29.28 24.58
CA ILE A 8 -26.27 29.87 23.84
C ILE A 8 -26.16 29.19 22.46
N ARG A 9 -26.11 30.06 21.46
CA ARG A 9 -26.11 29.86 20.01
C ARG A 9 -24.68 29.81 19.45
N LYS A 10 -24.54 29.03 18.37
CA LYS A 10 -23.77 29.28 17.13
C LYS A 10 -22.23 29.32 17.15
N SER A 11 -21.69 28.81 16.03
CA SER A 11 -20.36 28.96 15.42
C SER A 11 -19.47 27.73 15.62
N ALA A 12 -18.75 27.18 14.64
CA ALA A 12 -18.38 27.70 13.32
C ALA A 12 -18.18 26.55 12.31
N ILE A 13 -18.42 26.92 11.05
CA ILE A 13 -18.08 26.21 9.82
C ILE A 13 -16.55 26.00 9.78
N PHE A 14 -16.09 24.75 9.75
CA PHE A 14 -14.69 24.45 9.50
C PHE A 14 -14.48 24.25 8.00
N PHE A 15 -13.84 25.24 7.39
CA PHE A 15 -13.45 25.23 5.98
C PHE A 15 -12.34 24.21 5.75
N LEU A 16 -12.57 23.35 4.77
CA LEU A 16 -11.61 22.43 4.19
C LEU A 16 -10.58 23.24 3.39
N LEU A 17 -9.34 23.34 3.88
CA LEU A 17 -8.22 23.90 3.11
C LEU A 17 -7.26 22.76 2.75
N ILE A 18 -7.50 22.13 1.60
CA ILE A 18 -6.53 21.24 0.95
C ILE A 18 -5.54 22.16 0.24
N GLY A 19 -4.36 22.32 0.84
CA GLY A 19 -3.24 23.05 0.25
C GLY A 19 -2.67 22.30 -0.94
N LEU A 20 -2.78 22.92 -2.12
CA LEU A 20 -1.96 22.63 -3.29
C LEU A 20 -0.48 22.88 -2.94
N LEU A 21 0.33 21.83 -2.93
CA LEU A 21 1.79 21.98 -3.05
C LEU A 21 2.16 21.97 -4.54
N PRO A 22 3.02 22.90 -5.00
CA PRO A 22 3.52 22.92 -6.36
C PRO A 22 4.51 21.76 -6.56
N VAL A 23 4.27 20.97 -7.60
CA VAL A 23 5.22 19.98 -8.12
C VAL A 23 6.40 20.75 -8.71
N ALA A 24 7.57 20.61 -8.10
CA ALA A 24 8.80 21.16 -8.65
C ALA A 24 9.21 20.34 -9.89
N ASP A 25 9.22 21.00 -11.05
CA ASP A 25 9.75 20.49 -12.31
C ASP A 25 11.25 20.21 -12.16
N PHE A 26 11.60 18.92 -12.05
CA PHE A 26 12.99 18.48 -12.12
C PHE A 26 13.39 18.38 -13.60
N ALA A 27 13.91 19.48 -14.13
CA ALA A 27 14.48 19.54 -15.47
C ALA A 27 15.65 18.55 -15.60
N GLN A 28 15.42 17.45 -16.34
CA GLN A 28 16.47 16.50 -16.72
C GLN A 28 17.49 17.16 -17.65
N ALA A 29 18.74 17.19 -17.20
CA ALA A 29 19.90 17.54 -18.00
C ALA A 29 20.01 16.57 -19.19
N ARG A 30 20.05 17.12 -20.41
CA ARG A 30 20.28 16.37 -21.65
C ARG A 30 21.74 15.92 -21.71
N PRO A 31 22.04 14.62 -21.85
CA PRO A 31 23.39 14.20 -22.22
C PRO A 31 23.70 14.53 -23.68
N SER A 32 24.92 15.02 -23.87
CA SER A 32 25.58 15.41 -25.11
C SER A 32 25.57 14.33 -26.20
N SER A 33 25.32 14.75 -27.44
CA SER A 33 25.34 13.91 -28.63
C SER A 33 26.69 13.24 -28.86
N VAL A 34 26.74 11.91 -28.78
CA VAL A 34 27.88 11.11 -29.22
C VAL A 34 27.63 10.67 -30.67
N LYS A 35 28.61 10.98 -31.52
CA LYS A 35 28.74 10.67 -32.95
C LYS A 35 28.60 9.17 -33.22
N ALA A 36 27.65 8.78 -34.06
CA ALA A 36 27.48 7.41 -34.52
C ALA A 36 28.54 7.01 -35.59
N PRO A 37 29.21 5.85 -35.46
CA PRO A 37 29.98 5.26 -36.55
C PRO A 37 29.14 4.25 -37.36
N GLY A 38 29.29 4.31 -38.69
CA GLY A 38 29.26 3.15 -39.58
C GLY A 38 27.91 2.52 -39.93
N LYS A 39 27.48 2.72 -41.18
CA LYS A 39 26.46 1.91 -41.88
C LYS A 39 26.83 0.42 -41.82
N SER A 40 26.23 -0.30 -40.88
CA SER A 40 26.19 -1.75 -40.85
C SER A 40 25.18 -2.25 -41.90
N ARG A 41 25.61 -3.22 -42.71
CA ARG A 41 24.85 -3.81 -43.81
C ARG A 41 23.62 -4.52 -43.24
N SER A 42 22.46 -4.23 -43.82
CA SER A 42 21.17 -4.84 -43.50
C SER A 42 21.28 -6.37 -43.49
N PRO A 43 21.03 -7.06 -42.37
CA PRO A 43 21.04 -8.51 -42.34
C PRO A 43 19.84 -9.04 -43.14
N ALA A 44 20.13 -9.93 -44.09
CA ALA A 44 19.14 -10.66 -44.86
C ALA A 44 18.13 -11.32 -43.92
N ALA A 45 16.83 -11.19 -44.24
CA ALA A 45 15.72 -11.75 -43.49
C ALA A 45 15.92 -13.26 -43.27
N ALA A 46 16.36 -13.63 -42.05
CA ALA A 46 16.52 -15.01 -41.65
C ALA A 46 15.11 -15.63 -41.57
N LYS A 47 14.87 -16.66 -42.39
CA LYS A 47 13.64 -17.47 -42.32
C LYS A 47 13.44 -17.94 -40.88
N GLU A 48 12.28 -17.63 -40.31
CA GLU A 48 11.87 -18.09 -38.99
C GLU A 48 11.79 -19.62 -38.99
N GLY A 49 12.86 -20.28 -38.57
CA GLY A 49 12.85 -21.71 -38.30
C GLY A 49 11.98 -21.99 -37.09
N THR A 50 10.94 -22.80 -37.26
CA THR A 50 10.13 -23.40 -36.18
C THR A 50 11.00 -24.33 -35.35
N GLY A 51 11.72 -23.77 -34.39
CA GLY A 51 12.43 -24.53 -33.36
C GLY A 51 11.45 -25.18 -32.37
N PRO A 52 11.91 -26.15 -31.56
CA PRO A 52 11.12 -26.65 -30.44
C PRO A 52 10.81 -25.51 -29.46
N LYS A 53 9.62 -25.55 -28.84
CA LYS A 53 9.24 -24.56 -27.81
C LYS A 53 9.42 -25.13 -26.41
N GLY A 54 9.78 -24.27 -25.45
CA GLY A 54 9.89 -24.59 -24.03
C GLY A 54 8.99 -23.70 -23.18
N ILE A 55 8.52 -24.22 -22.05
CA ILE A 55 7.78 -23.45 -21.04
C ILE A 55 8.67 -23.20 -19.82
N VAL A 56 8.58 -22.00 -19.26
CA VAL A 56 9.25 -21.62 -18.01
C VAL A 56 8.51 -22.26 -16.82
N VAL A 57 9.22 -23.05 -16.02
CA VAL A 57 8.67 -23.81 -14.87
C VAL A 57 9.16 -23.25 -13.53
N ALA A 58 10.09 -22.29 -13.53
CA ALA A 58 10.54 -21.60 -12.30
C ALA A 58 9.35 -20.99 -11.52
N GLU A 59 9.42 -21.00 -10.18
CA GLU A 59 8.35 -20.47 -9.31
C GLU A 59 8.30 -18.93 -9.30
N GLU A 60 9.47 -18.30 -9.34
CA GLU A 60 9.60 -16.84 -9.35
C GLU A 60 9.80 -16.33 -10.77
N GLU A 61 11.04 -16.34 -11.28
CA GLU A 61 11.40 -15.91 -12.62
C GLU A 61 12.62 -16.68 -13.13
N ALA A 62 12.74 -16.90 -14.45
CA ALA A 62 13.90 -17.58 -15.04
C ALA A 62 14.88 -16.58 -15.64
N THR A 63 16.16 -16.66 -15.26
CA THR A 63 17.22 -15.78 -15.74
C THR A 63 17.84 -16.28 -17.05
N VAL A 64 18.08 -15.36 -17.99
CA VAL A 64 18.72 -15.64 -19.28
C VAL A 64 20.11 -15.02 -19.32
N PHE A 65 21.11 -15.83 -19.62
CA PHE A 65 22.53 -15.49 -19.63
C PHE A 65 23.05 -15.22 -21.05
N ASN A 66 24.12 -14.43 -21.20
CA ASN A 66 24.77 -14.20 -22.49
C ASN A 66 25.65 -15.38 -22.95
N ALA A 67 26.12 -16.22 -22.03
CA ALA A 67 26.90 -17.44 -22.27
C ALA A 67 26.30 -18.62 -21.47
N PRO A 68 26.57 -19.88 -21.84
CA PRO A 68 26.05 -21.06 -21.13
C PRO A 68 26.86 -21.33 -19.85
N ASP A 69 26.82 -20.38 -18.92
CA ASP A 69 27.51 -20.38 -17.64
C ASP A 69 26.63 -19.66 -16.60
N PHE A 70 26.67 -20.10 -15.34
CA PHE A 70 25.91 -19.45 -14.26
C PHE A 70 26.55 -18.13 -13.82
N ASP A 71 27.85 -17.95 -14.07
CA ASP A 71 28.59 -16.71 -13.77
C ASP A 71 28.52 -15.68 -14.91
N ALA A 72 27.83 -16.01 -16.00
CA ALA A 72 27.65 -15.14 -17.15
C ALA A 72 26.73 -13.95 -16.85
N GLN A 73 26.83 -12.89 -17.66
CA GLN A 73 25.98 -11.72 -17.48
C GLN A 73 24.52 -12.05 -17.84
N VAL A 74 23.60 -11.70 -16.93
CA VAL A 74 22.15 -11.80 -17.16
C VAL A 74 21.72 -10.72 -18.16
N ILE A 75 21.06 -11.14 -19.23
CA ILE A 75 20.58 -10.25 -20.32
C ILE A 75 19.07 -10.06 -20.33
N ALA A 76 18.32 -10.98 -19.72
CA ALA A 76 16.86 -10.90 -19.62
C ALA A 76 16.35 -11.81 -18.49
N THR A 77 15.13 -11.55 -18.05
CA THR A 77 14.39 -12.37 -17.08
C THR A 77 13.03 -12.75 -17.68
N LEU A 78 12.59 -14.00 -17.48
CA LEU A 78 11.39 -14.58 -18.10
C LEU A 78 10.35 -14.91 -17.03
N PRO A 79 9.09 -14.50 -17.22
CA PRO A 79 8.02 -14.80 -16.27
C PRO A 79 7.63 -16.29 -16.31
N PRO A 80 7.12 -16.82 -15.19
CA PRO A 80 6.74 -18.23 -15.08
C PRO A 80 5.56 -18.55 -16.00
N GLY A 81 5.57 -19.74 -16.60
CA GLY A 81 4.54 -20.21 -17.54
C GLY A 81 4.58 -19.58 -18.95
N ALA A 82 5.54 -18.70 -19.24
CA ALA A 82 5.75 -18.19 -20.59
C ALA A 82 6.36 -19.26 -21.51
N VAL A 83 6.03 -19.20 -22.81
CA VAL A 83 6.47 -20.16 -23.82
C VAL A 83 7.40 -19.45 -24.80
N TYR A 84 8.59 -20.01 -25.02
CA TYR A 84 9.63 -19.44 -25.88
C TYR A 84 10.20 -20.49 -26.83
N ASP A 85 10.79 -20.02 -27.95
CA ASP A 85 11.54 -20.89 -28.86
C ASP A 85 12.90 -21.22 -28.24
N ILE A 86 13.19 -22.51 -28.12
CA ILE A 86 14.43 -23.04 -27.57
C ILE A 86 15.19 -23.86 -28.63
N SER A 87 16.49 -24.04 -28.45
CA SER A 87 17.27 -24.95 -29.28
C SER A 87 16.91 -26.41 -29.02
N SER A 88 17.00 -27.25 -30.06
CA SER A 88 16.85 -28.70 -29.93
C SER A 88 17.99 -29.35 -29.14
N GLY A 89 19.19 -28.77 -29.21
CA GLY A 89 20.36 -29.22 -28.46
C GLY A 89 20.57 -28.44 -27.16
N LYS A 90 21.14 -29.13 -26.16
CA LYS A 90 21.70 -28.53 -24.94
C LYS A 90 23.19 -28.26 -25.12
N LYS A 91 23.72 -27.25 -24.42
CA LYS A 91 25.16 -27.07 -24.20
C LYS A 91 25.41 -27.04 -22.69
N GLY A 92 25.81 -28.18 -22.13
CA GLY A 92 25.82 -28.36 -20.68
C GLY A 92 24.40 -28.34 -20.11
N PRO A 93 24.16 -27.69 -18.95
CA PRO A 93 22.83 -27.56 -18.35
C PRO A 93 22.01 -26.40 -18.96
N PHE A 94 22.35 -25.92 -20.17
CA PHE A 94 21.70 -24.76 -20.78
C PHE A 94 21.03 -25.07 -22.12
N TYR A 95 19.86 -24.48 -22.32
CA TYR A 95 19.20 -24.33 -23.62
C TYR A 95 19.45 -22.94 -24.19
N LYS A 96 19.61 -22.85 -25.52
CA LYS A 96 19.64 -21.55 -26.19
C LYS A 96 18.22 -21.09 -26.42
N ILE A 97 17.86 -19.90 -25.92
CA ILE A 97 16.50 -19.37 -25.94
C ILE A 97 16.45 -18.05 -26.73
N ARG A 98 15.40 -17.88 -27.55
CA ARG A 98 15.13 -16.63 -28.25
C ARG A 98 14.07 -15.84 -27.49
N VAL A 99 14.48 -14.78 -26.82
CA VAL A 99 13.58 -13.94 -26.00
C VAL A 99 12.78 -12.97 -26.86
N LYS A 100 13.46 -12.32 -27.82
CA LYS A 100 12.88 -11.39 -28.80
C LYS A 100 13.60 -11.55 -30.14
N PRO A 101 13.02 -11.10 -31.27
CA PRO A 101 13.74 -11.05 -32.55
C PRO A 101 15.06 -10.28 -32.38
N GLY A 102 16.19 -10.96 -32.61
CA GLY A 102 17.54 -10.39 -32.44
C GLY A 102 18.18 -10.55 -31.05
N LEU A 103 17.44 -10.98 -30.02
CA LEU A 103 17.97 -11.23 -28.68
C LEU A 103 17.94 -12.73 -28.36
N VAL A 104 19.11 -13.34 -28.29
CA VAL A 104 19.28 -14.77 -28.02
C VAL A 104 20.23 -14.95 -26.84
N GLY A 105 19.86 -15.81 -25.90
CA GLY A 105 20.65 -16.13 -24.72
C GLY A 105 20.59 -17.59 -24.33
N TRP A 106 21.02 -17.89 -23.12
CA TRP A 106 21.07 -19.23 -22.54
C TRP A 106 20.25 -19.27 -21.26
N VAL A 107 19.43 -20.30 -21.10
CA VAL A 107 18.58 -20.51 -19.91
C VAL A 107 18.86 -21.89 -19.34
N SER A 108 18.83 -22.02 -18.01
CA SER A 108 19.06 -23.29 -17.33
C SER A 108 17.98 -24.31 -17.67
N ASP A 109 18.35 -25.58 -17.78
CA ASP A 109 17.41 -26.68 -18.02
C ASP A 109 16.54 -27.01 -16.80
N ALA A 110 16.92 -26.52 -15.61
CA ALA A 110 16.08 -26.55 -14.42
C ALA A 110 14.86 -25.62 -14.54
N ASP A 111 15.02 -24.48 -15.23
CA ASP A 111 13.99 -23.45 -15.30
C ASP A 111 13.05 -23.61 -16.50
N VAL A 112 13.44 -24.40 -17.51
CA VAL A 112 12.70 -24.55 -18.76
C VAL A 112 12.50 -26.02 -19.12
N ARG A 113 11.24 -26.38 -19.36
CA ARG A 113 10.86 -27.71 -19.82
C ARG A 113 10.48 -27.68 -21.31
N PRO A 114 11.15 -28.46 -22.18
CA PRO A 114 10.73 -28.62 -23.57
C PRO A 114 9.30 -29.14 -23.64
N LEU A 115 8.48 -28.52 -24.49
CA LEU A 115 7.11 -28.95 -24.73
C LEU A 115 7.05 -29.82 -25.99
N ALA A 116 6.29 -30.91 -25.92
CA ALA A 116 5.86 -31.61 -27.12
C ALA A 116 4.97 -30.69 -27.97
N THR A 117 5.06 -30.77 -29.30
CA THR A 117 4.30 -29.92 -30.24
C THR A 117 2.80 -29.93 -29.96
N SER A 118 2.25 -31.06 -29.51
CA SER A 118 0.83 -31.19 -29.15
C SER A 118 0.44 -30.37 -27.91
N ALA A 119 1.33 -30.20 -26.93
CA ALA A 119 1.08 -29.40 -25.73
C ALA A 119 1.13 -27.89 -26.02
N VAL A 120 2.01 -27.47 -26.93
CA VAL A 120 2.10 -26.07 -27.39
C VAL A 120 0.77 -25.60 -27.96
N ASN A 121 0.18 -26.39 -28.86
CA ASN A 121 -1.09 -26.03 -29.50
C ASN A 121 -2.21 -25.85 -28.47
N ARG A 122 -2.28 -26.72 -27.44
CA ARG A 122 -3.28 -26.60 -26.37
C ARG A 122 -3.09 -25.33 -25.53
N ILE A 123 -1.85 -24.98 -25.19
CA ILE A 123 -1.56 -23.76 -24.42
C ILE A 123 -1.91 -22.51 -25.24
N GLU A 124 -1.59 -22.51 -26.53
CA GLU A 124 -1.96 -21.42 -27.43
C GLU A 124 -3.48 -21.31 -27.62
N GLU A 125 -4.20 -22.43 -27.74
CA GLU A 125 -5.67 -22.46 -27.79
C GLU A 125 -6.30 -21.95 -26.49
N MET A 126 -5.79 -22.36 -25.33
CA MET A 126 -6.25 -21.87 -24.03
C MET A 126 -6.00 -20.36 -23.87
N LYS A 127 -4.83 -19.88 -24.27
CA LYS A 127 -4.53 -18.44 -24.28
C LYS A 127 -5.45 -17.69 -25.25
N LYS A 128 -5.68 -18.21 -26.47
CA LYS A 128 -6.61 -17.61 -27.43
C LYS A 128 -8.06 -17.64 -26.92
N ALA A 129 -8.48 -18.66 -26.17
CA ALA A 129 -9.81 -18.71 -25.56
C ALA A 129 -9.96 -17.73 -24.38
N ALA A 130 -8.90 -17.56 -23.58
CA ALA A 130 -8.87 -16.58 -22.49
C ALA A 130 -8.86 -15.13 -23.03
N THR A 131 -8.09 -14.86 -24.08
CA THR A 131 -7.99 -13.53 -24.69
C THR A 131 -9.13 -13.25 -25.68
N GLY A 132 -9.71 -14.27 -26.31
CA GLY A 132 -10.75 -14.18 -27.33
C GLY A 132 -12.13 -13.77 -26.83
N LYS A 133 -12.32 -13.62 -25.52
CA LYS A 133 -13.53 -13.00 -24.94
C LYS A 133 -13.42 -11.48 -24.77
N ALA A 134 -12.31 -10.87 -25.21
CA ALA A 134 -12.13 -9.42 -25.31
C ALA A 134 -12.21 -8.98 -26.78
N THR A 135 -13.42 -8.77 -27.28
CA THR A 135 -13.68 -8.31 -28.65
C THR A 135 -13.35 -6.82 -28.85
N ALA A 136 -12.42 -6.57 -29.78
CA ALA A 136 -12.21 -5.40 -30.65
C ALA A 136 -11.73 -4.05 -30.06
N PRO A 137 -10.46 -3.66 -30.28
CA PRO A 137 -9.99 -2.28 -30.18
C PRO A 137 -10.14 -1.53 -31.51
N GLY A 138 -10.89 -0.43 -31.49
CA GLY A 138 -10.86 0.60 -32.52
C GLY A 138 -9.56 1.39 -32.42
N ALA A 139 -8.89 1.56 -33.56
CA ALA A 139 -7.62 2.26 -33.68
C ALA A 139 -7.79 3.78 -33.53
N GLY A 140 -6.96 4.41 -32.68
CA GLY A 140 -6.71 5.85 -32.75
C GLY A 140 -6.17 6.48 -31.46
N ALA A 141 -4.94 7.01 -31.56
CA ALA A 141 -4.26 7.97 -30.67
C ALA A 141 -3.79 7.45 -29.30
N LYS A 142 -2.50 7.18 -29.11
CA LYS A 142 -1.38 8.10 -28.81
C LYS A 142 -1.51 8.80 -27.44
N ASP A 143 -0.59 8.38 -26.57
CA ASP A 143 0.02 9.11 -25.46
C ASP A 143 -0.87 9.51 -24.29
N SER A 144 -0.95 8.66 -23.25
CA SER A 144 -1.20 9.10 -21.88
C SER A 144 -0.67 8.09 -20.86
N ALA A 145 -0.05 8.61 -19.80
CA ALA A 145 0.57 7.93 -18.69
C ALA A 145 -0.39 7.01 -17.89
N LEU A 146 0.19 5.96 -17.30
CA LEU A 146 -0.23 5.28 -16.06
C LEU A 146 -1.75 5.39 -15.75
N GLY A 147 -2.56 4.78 -16.61
CA GLY A 147 -4.01 4.72 -16.46
C GLY A 147 -4.42 3.46 -15.71
N GLU A 148 -4.97 3.63 -14.52
CA GLU A 148 -5.88 2.68 -13.89
C GLU A 148 -6.92 2.23 -14.92
N SER A 149 -7.04 0.92 -15.12
CA SER A 149 -7.97 0.35 -16.09
C SER A 149 -9.40 0.72 -15.69
N PRO A 150 -10.15 1.49 -16.51
CA PRO A 150 -11.49 1.92 -16.16
C PRO A 150 -12.39 0.69 -16.17
N SER A 151 -12.73 0.22 -14.97
CA SER A 151 -13.59 -0.93 -14.76
C SER A 151 -14.94 -0.75 -15.45
N ASP A 152 -15.12 -1.56 -16.48
CA ASP A 152 -16.34 -2.20 -16.93
C ASP A 152 -17.61 -1.85 -16.12
N LYS A 153 -18.38 -0.86 -16.61
CA LYS A 153 -19.70 -0.49 -16.08
C LYS A 153 -20.80 -1.41 -16.62
N THR A 154 -20.57 -2.72 -16.65
CA THR A 154 -21.61 -3.68 -17.03
C THR A 154 -22.62 -3.83 -15.89
N LYS A 155 -23.89 -3.66 -16.27
CA LYS A 155 -25.07 -3.63 -15.41
C LYS A 155 -25.15 -4.89 -14.54
N GLY A 156 -25.16 -4.72 -13.22
CA GLY A 156 -25.52 -5.76 -12.26
C GLY A 156 -24.40 -6.69 -11.78
N GLY A 157 -23.12 -6.32 -11.96
CA GLY A 157 -22.00 -7.10 -11.43
C GLY A 157 -22.14 -7.35 -9.93
N ALA A 158 -22.06 -8.63 -9.53
CA ALA A 158 -22.04 -9.04 -8.14
C ALA A 158 -20.99 -8.21 -7.38
N ARG A 159 -21.41 -7.51 -6.33
CA ARG A 159 -20.51 -6.62 -5.58
C ARG A 159 -19.34 -7.44 -5.04
N LYS A 160 -18.13 -6.91 -5.22
CA LYS A 160 -16.93 -7.49 -4.63
C LYS A 160 -17.12 -7.55 -3.11
N PRO A 161 -16.76 -8.67 -2.46
CA PRO A 161 -16.77 -8.76 -1.00
C PRO A 161 -15.95 -7.63 -0.36
N LEU A 162 -16.39 -7.16 0.81
CA LEU A 162 -15.76 -6.06 1.57
C LEU A 162 -14.23 -6.20 1.67
N HIS A 163 -13.74 -7.42 1.88
CA HIS A 163 -12.31 -7.70 2.02
C HIS A 163 -11.45 -7.46 0.78
N ARG A 164 -12.03 -7.43 -0.42
CA ARG A 164 -11.26 -7.25 -1.65
C ARG A 164 -11.10 -5.79 -2.07
N ASN A 165 -11.83 -4.90 -1.41
CA ASN A 165 -11.85 -3.49 -1.77
C ASN A 165 -10.86 -2.70 -0.91
N ARG A 166 -10.39 -1.57 -1.45
CA ARG A 166 -9.56 -0.61 -0.73
C ARG A 166 -10.43 0.54 -0.25
N TYR A 167 -10.23 0.96 0.98
CA TYR A 167 -11.06 1.94 1.67
C TYR A 167 -10.20 3.03 2.29
N GLY A 168 -10.56 4.28 2.07
CA GLY A 168 -9.87 5.45 2.61
C GLY A 168 -10.88 6.41 3.21
N GLY A 169 -10.59 6.96 4.38
CA GLY A 169 -11.49 7.93 4.99
C GLY A 169 -11.03 8.43 6.34
N LEU A 170 -11.99 8.84 7.17
CA LEU A 170 -11.74 9.48 8.45
C LEU A 170 -11.95 8.50 9.61
N GLY A 171 -11.02 8.53 10.55
CA GLY A 171 -11.10 7.83 11.83
C GLY A 171 -11.31 8.81 12.98
N LEU A 172 -12.13 8.40 13.94
CA LEU A 172 -12.27 9.02 15.26
C LEU A 172 -11.92 7.97 16.31
N GLU A 173 -11.10 8.33 17.29
CA GLU A 173 -10.64 7.37 18.29
C GLU A 173 -10.61 7.97 19.69
N SER A 174 -11.28 7.31 20.63
CA SER A 174 -11.21 7.65 22.05
C SER A 174 -10.13 6.79 22.71
N VAL A 175 -9.01 7.41 23.05
CA VAL A 175 -7.82 6.76 23.60
C VAL A 175 -7.73 7.04 25.10
N ASN A 176 -7.59 6.00 25.92
CA ASN A 176 -7.33 6.14 27.34
C ASN A 176 -5.83 6.36 27.61
N TYR A 177 -5.31 7.50 27.17
CA TYR A 177 -3.90 7.85 27.16
C TYR A 177 -3.27 7.73 28.56
N VAL A 178 -2.10 7.08 28.64
CA VAL A 178 -1.34 6.91 29.88
C VAL A 178 0.11 7.32 29.65
N GLU A 179 0.63 8.15 30.55
CA GLU A 179 2.00 8.65 30.51
C GLU A 179 2.58 8.72 31.93
N ASP A 180 3.87 8.40 32.08
CA ASP A 180 4.60 8.59 33.32
C ASP A 180 5.29 9.96 33.30
N THR A 181 4.66 10.94 33.95
CA THR A 181 5.16 12.32 33.98
C THR A 181 5.08 12.87 35.41
N MET A 182 5.99 13.79 35.75
CA MET A 182 6.07 14.39 37.10
C MET A 182 6.13 13.35 38.24
N GLY A 183 6.79 12.21 37.98
CA GLY A 183 6.96 11.11 38.94
C GLY A 183 5.68 10.32 39.25
N LYS A 184 4.61 10.46 38.45
CA LYS A 184 3.36 9.71 38.62
C LYS A 184 2.83 9.22 37.27
N SER A 185 2.21 8.05 37.26
CA SER A 185 1.43 7.59 36.12
C SER A 185 0.12 8.39 36.06
N ARG A 186 -0.09 9.11 34.96
CA ARG A 186 -1.27 9.94 34.71
C ARG A 186 -2.06 9.33 33.56
N ARG A 187 -3.39 9.47 33.63
CA ARG A 187 -4.32 8.91 32.66
C ARG A 187 -5.37 9.93 32.28
N GLU A 188 -5.68 10.02 30.99
CA GLU A 188 -6.76 10.86 30.47
C GLU A 188 -7.37 10.26 29.21
N ASN A 189 -8.70 10.44 29.04
CA ASN A 189 -9.35 10.04 27.80
C ASN A 189 -9.25 11.18 26.78
N LEU A 190 -8.52 10.93 25.69
CA LEU A 190 -8.28 11.89 24.63
C LEU A 190 -9.02 11.44 23.36
N LEU A 191 -9.59 12.40 22.64
CA LEU A 191 -10.21 12.14 21.34
C LEU A 191 -9.22 12.49 20.24
N PHE A 192 -8.90 11.49 19.43
CA PHE A 192 -8.07 11.60 18.24
C PHE A 192 -8.95 11.60 16.99
N TYR A 193 -8.48 12.28 15.95
CA TYR A 193 -9.09 12.28 14.63
C TYR A 193 -8.02 12.18 13.55
N GLY A 194 -8.32 11.54 12.44
CA GLY A 194 -7.30 11.30 11.44
C GLY A 194 -7.75 10.60 10.17
N ALA A 195 -6.78 10.22 9.35
CA ALA A 195 -6.99 9.48 8.12
C ALA A 195 -6.70 7.99 8.32
N ARG A 196 -7.54 7.13 7.74
CA ARG A 196 -7.38 5.69 7.78
C ARG A 196 -7.56 5.06 6.40
N PHE A 197 -6.61 4.23 6.02
CA PHE A 197 -6.57 3.51 4.75
C PHE A 197 -6.48 2.02 5.02
N THR A 198 -7.45 1.25 4.55
CA THR A 198 -7.51 -0.20 4.77
C THR A 198 -7.74 -0.94 3.46
N GLY A 199 -7.04 -2.05 3.26
CA GLY A 199 -7.24 -2.92 2.10
C GLY A 199 -5.97 -3.64 1.66
N PRO A 200 -6.07 -4.44 0.58
CA PRO A 200 -4.91 -5.11 0.01
C PRO A 200 -4.07 -4.10 -0.77
N ASN A 201 -2.75 -4.20 -0.68
CA ASN A 201 -1.80 -3.30 -1.36
C ASN A 201 -1.94 -1.81 -0.99
N VAL A 202 -2.32 -1.48 0.25
CA VAL A 202 -2.32 -0.07 0.70
C VAL A 202 -0.90 0.41 0.99
N ILE A 203 -0.09 -0.41 1.67
CA ILE A 203 1.31 -0.11 1.98
C ILE A 203 2.26 -1.14 1.39
N VAL A 204 1.94 -2.42 1.58
CA VAL A 204 2.79 -3.53 1.13
C VAL A 204 2.09 -4.22 -0.03
N SER A 205 2.80 -4.33 -1.16
CA SER A 205 2.34 -5.12 -2.30
C SER A 205 2.15 -6.58 -1.88
N GLY A 206 0.98 -7.14 -2.15
CA GLY A 206 0.61 -8.50 -1.79
C GLY A 206 -0.90 -8.65 -1.53
N ASP A 207 -1.32 -9.90 -1.32
CA ASP A 207 -2.70 -10.24 -0.96
C ASP A 207 -2.99 -10.07 0.54
N MET A 208 -2.02 -9.57 1.32
CA MET A 208 -2.23 -9.29 2.74
C MET A 208 -3.04 -8.01 2.93
N LEU A 209 -4.02 -8.08 3.82
CA LEU A 209 -4.78 -6.91 4.24
C LEU A 209 -3.96 -6.09 5.21
N THR A 210 -3.77 -4.84 4.83
CA THR A 210 -3.03 -3.85 5.61
C THR A 210 -3.94 -2.70 5.99
N ASP A 211 -3.68 -2.12 7.14
CA ASP A 211 -4.36 -0.94 7.64
C ASP A 211 -3.34 0.10 8.07
N ALA A 212 -3.50 1.31 7.56
CA ALA A 212 -2.65 2.44 7.78
C ALA A 212 -3.47 3.56 8.40
N GLU A 213 -2.96 4.18 9.45
CA GLU A 213 -3.69 5.25 10.10
C GLU A 213 -2.75 6.32 10.63
N ILE A 214 -3.15 7.58 10.45
CA ILE A 214 -2.48 8.73 11.02
C ILE A 214 -3.54 9.51 11.81
N LEU A 215 -3.36 9.59 13.12
CA LEU A 215 -4.27 10.22 14.06
C LEU A 215 -3.61 11.42 14.72
N PHE A 216 -4.40 12.44 15.00
CA PHE A 216 -3.97 13.67 15.63
C PHE A 216 -4.90 14.05 16.78
N HIS A 217 -4.30 14.53 17.87
CA HIS A 217 -4.98 15.17 18.99
C HIS A 217 -4.39 16.56 19.20
N SER A 218 -5.26 17.57 19.28
CA SER A 218 -4.88 18.96 19.54
C SER A 218 -5.02 19.26 21.03
N GLY A 219 -3.94 19.75 21.64
CA GLY A 219 -3.88 20.10 23.05
C GLY A 219 -3.00 19.15 23.87
N ALA A 220 -2.62 19.65 25.04
CA ALA A 220 -2.00 18.84 26.07
C ALA A 220 -3.08 18.19 26.95
N PRO A 221 -2.80 17.02 27.54
CA PRO A 221 -3.64 16.47 28.59
C PRO A 221 -3.85 17.45 29.76
N LYS A 222 -5.08 17.53 30.29
CA LYS A 222 -5.49 18.40 31.40
C LYS A 222 -4.70 18.17 32.67
N TYR A 223 -4.11 16.99 32.85
CA TYR A 223 -3.28 16.75 34.03
C TYR A 223 -2.05 17.67 34.09
N TYR A 224 -1.56 18.20 32.97
CA TYR A 224 -0.50 19.21 32.96
C TYR A 224 -0.98 20.52 33.59
N GLU A 225 -2.12 21.05 33.16
CA GLU A 225 -2.72 22.25 33.74
C GLU A 225 -3.02 22.07 35.24
N SER A 226 -3.53 20.90 35.63
CA SER A 226 -3.81 20.59 37.03
C SER A 226 -2.56 20.55 37.92
N ALA A 227 -1.40 20.23 37.34
CA ALA A 227 -0.16 20.09 38.08
C ALA A 227 0.65 21.39 38.14
N THR A 228 0.56 22.23 37.10
CA THR A 228 1.32 23.49 37.02
C THR A 228 0.50 24.73 37.38
N GLY A 229 -0.83 24.62 37.42
CA GLY A 229 -1.73 25.77 37.60
C GLY A 229 -1.76 26.72 36.42
N ASN A 230 -1.14 26.37 35.29
CA ASN A 230 -1.04 27.18 34.09
C ASN A 230 -1.51 26.36 32.87
N PRO A 231 -2.13 27.00 31.86
CA PRO A 231 -2.57 26.29 30.66
C PRO A 231 -1.37 25.64 29.95
N ALA A 232 -1.59 24.43 29.44
CA ALA A 232 -0.62 23.68 28.65
C ALA A 232 -1.10 23.53 27.21
N GLY A 233 -0.20 23.76 26.25
CA GLY A 233 -0.46 23.61 24.82
C GLY A 233 0.26 22.40 24.25
N GLY A 234 -0.07 22.00 23.02
CA GLY A 234 0.66 20.95 22.32
C GLY A 234 -0.17 20.11 21.37
N PHE A 235 0.38 18.96 21.01
CA PHE A 235 -0.30 17.97 20.18
C PHE A 235 0.25 16.55 20.41
N ILE A 236 -0.52 15.57 19.96
CA ILE A 236 -0.10 14.17 19.87
C ILE A 236 -0.41 13.66 18.47
N LEU A 237 0.57 13.02 17.84
CA LEU A 237 0.46 12.32 16.57
C LEU A 237 0.65 10.82 16.80
N LEU A 238 -0.27 10.01 16.29
CA LEU A 238 -0.14 8.55 16.27
C LEU A 238 -0.12 8.06 14.82
N GLY A 239 0.87 7.23 14.48
CA GLY A 239 0.95 6.50 13.23
C GLY A 239 0.82 5.01 13.50
N ASN A 240 -0.22 4.37 12.99
CA ASN A 240 -0.44 2.94 13.15
C ASN A 240 -0.31 2.22 11.81
N PHE A 241 0.37 1.08 11.84
CA PHE A 241 0.41 0.15 10.71
C PHE A 241 0.05 -1.24 11.21
N LEU A 242 -1.00 -1.84 10.65
CA LEU A 242 -1.51 -3.14 11.12
C LEU A 242 -1.64 -4.13 9.96
N PHE A 243 -1.25 -5.37 10.24
CA PHE A 243 -1.63 -6.54 9.46
C PHE A 243 -2.95 -7.07 9.99
N ILE A 244 -3.94 -7.22 9.10
CA ILE A 244 -5.29 -7.62 9.49
C ILE A 244 -5.58 -9.03 8.99
N ASN A 245 -6.00 -9.90 9.91
CA ASN A 245 -6.66 -11.16 9.63
C ASN A 245 -8.17 -10.96 9.69
N GLU A 246 -8.85 -11.42 8.66
CA GLU A 246 -10.29 -11.25 8.52
C GLU A 246 -11.06 -12.55 8.66
N VAL A 247 -12.28 -12.42 9.17
CA VAL A 247 -13.25 -13.49 9.29
C VAL A 247 -14.51 -12.99 8.56
N PRO A 248 -14.60 -13.19 7.23
CA PRO A 248 -15.73 -12.72 6.44
C PRO A 248 -17.00 -13.44 6.91
N GLN A 249 -18.03 -12.68 7.28
CA GLN A 249 -19.34 -13.22 7.69
C GLN A 249 -20.32 -13.17 6.53
N THR A 250 -20.36 -12.04 5.82
CA THR A 250 -21.18 -11.82 4.63
C THR A 250 -20.40 -10.97 3.62
N PRO A 251 -20.89 -10.76 2.39
CA PRO A 251 -20.24 -9.84 1.44
C PRO A 251 -20.11 -8.38 1.96
N THR A 252 -20.93 -8.00 2.94
CA THR A 252 -20.99 -6.63 3.50
C THR A 252 -20.59 -6.56 4.98
N VAL A 253 -20.36 -7.68 5.66
CA VAL A 253 -20.00 -7.70 7.08
C VAL A 253 -18.78 -8.58 7.27
N MET A 254 -17.76 -8.05 7.92
CA MET A 254 -16.58 -8.82 8.32
C MET A 254 -16.20 -8.50 9.76
N ALA A 255 -15.83 -9.54 10.50
CA ALA A 255 -15.08 -9.38 11.73
C ALA A 255 -13.58 -9.46 11.38
N TYR A 256 -12.74 -8.82 12.18
CA TYR A 256 -11.31 -8.85 11.95
C TYR A 256 -10.54 -8.65 13.24
N TYR A 257 -9.28 -9.10 13.24
CA TYR A 257 -8.29 -8.81 14.26
C TYR A 257 -6.94 -8.59 13.59
N GLY A 258 -6.08 -7.82 14.21
CA GLY A 258 -4.81 -7.46 13.61
C GLY A 258 -3.80 -7.00 14.64
N PHE A 259 -2.57 -6.90 14.17
CA PHE A 259 -1.45 -6.40 14.97
C PHE A 259 -0.45 -5.69 14.07
N GLY A 260 0.32 -4.77 14.65
CA GLY A 260 1.46 -4.19 13.97
C GLY A 260 2.08 -3.04 14.76
N PRO A 261 3.10 -2.37 14.20
CA PRO A 261 3.79 -1.30 14.89
C PRO A 261 2.90 -0.06 15.04
N THR A 262 3.09 0.63 16.15
CA THR A 262 2.58 1.98 16.39
C THR A 262 3.73 2.93 16.68
N PHE A 263 3.62 4.16 16.17
CA PHE A 263 4.53 5.26 16.41
C PHE A 263 3.75 6.40 17.03
N ARG A 264 4.26 6.94 18.14
CA ARG A 264 3.71 8.09 18.84
C ARG A 264 4.74 9.21 18.87
N TRP A 265 4.30 10.42 18.57
CA TRP A 265 5.05 11.64 18.80
C TRP A 265 4.17 12.66 19.50
N SER A 266 4.63 13.19 20.63
CA SER A 266 3.95 14.27 21.36
C SER A 266 4.89 15.43 21.61
N HIS A 267 4.34 16.63 21.52
CA HIS A 267 5.02 17.88 21.84
C HIS A 267 4.09 18.71 22.73
N PHE A 268 4.52 19.01 23.96
CA PHE A 268 3.77 19.83 24.90
C PHE A 268 4.58 21.04 25.37
N GLU A 269 3.93 22.19 25.43
CA GLU A 269 4.48 23.40 26.03
C GLU A 269 3.83 23.62 27.39
N VAL A 270 4.64 23.54 28.45
CA VAL A 270 4.19 23.63 29.83
C VAL A 270 4.87 24.80 30.53
N THR A 271 4.07 25.70 31.08
CA THR A 271 4.60 26.82 31.88
C THR A 271 4.62 26.45 33.36
N LEU A 272 5.79 26.59 34.00
CA LEU A 272 5.97 26.42 35.43
C LEU A 272 6.21 27.79 36.10
N ASP A 273 5.50 28.04 37.19
CA ASP A 273 5.74 29.19 38.05
C ASP A 273 6.83 28.83 39.07
N GLN A 274 8.06 29.27 38.82
CA GLN A 274 9.15 29.20 39.81
C GLN A 274 9.26 30.56 40.49
N THR A 275 8.74 30.68 41.72
CA THR A 275 8.87 31.75 42.75
C THR A 275 8.88 33.24 42.32
N THR A 276 9.55 33.60 41.24
CA THR A 276 9.68 34.95 40.68
C THR A 276 9.64 34.99 39.14
N MET A 277 9.70 33.86 38.42
CA MET A 277 9.70 33.82 36.95
C MET A 277 8.85 32.67 36.40
N LYS A 278 8.09 32.97 35.33
CA LYS A 278 7.43 31.97 34.50
C LYS A 278 8.43 31.39 33.52
N ARG A 279 8.60 30.08 33.51
CA ARG A 279 9.45 29.38 32.53
C ARG A 279 8.62 28.40 31.73
N SER A 280 8.72 28.48 30.40
CA SER A 280 8.12 27.50 29.50
C SER A 280 9.11 26.36 29.26
N TYR A 281 8.60 25.13 29.32
CA TYR A 281 9.34 23.91 29.05
C TYR A 281 8.64 23.17 27.89
N ALA A 282 9.42 22.80 26.88
CA ALA A 282 8.98 21.89 25.84
C ALA A 282 9.21 20.45 26.31
N LEU A 283 8.15 19.64 26.28
CA LEU A 283 8.17 18.22 26.58
C LEU A 283 7.92 17.48 25.26
N ASP A 284 9.01 17.00 24.66
CA ASP A 284 8.99 16.16 23.47
C ASP A 284 9.15 14.70 23.87
N ASP A 285 8.23 13.85 23.42
CA ASP A 285 8.32 12.40 23.62
C ASP A 285 8.01 11.66 22.31
N MET A 286 8.81 10.63 22.04
CA MET A 286 8.68 9.76 20.88
C MET A 286 8.71 8.32 21.37
N THR A 287 7.70 7.54 21.01
CA THR A 287 7.61 6.15 21.42
C THR A 287 7.27 5.27 20.23
N LEU A 288 7.91 4.10 20.18
CA LEU A 288 7.58 3.02 19.27
C LEU A 288 7.00 1.86 20.09
N GLY A 289 5.94 1.25 19.59
CA GLY A 289 5.30 0.12 20.26
C GLY A 289 4.60 -0.81 19.28
N ALA A 290 3.76 -1.66 19.83
CA ALA A 290 2.87 -2.52 19.06
C ALA A 290 1.40 -2.20 19.41
N VAL A 291 0.52 -2.31 18.44
CA VAL A 291 -0.92 -2.19 18.63
C VAL A 291 -1.59 -3.49 18.18
N PHE A 292 -2.57 -3.93 18.97
CA PHE A 292 -3.46 -5.04 18.63
C PHE A 292 -4.86 -4.49 18.48
N ASN A 293 -5.57 -4.86 17.42
CA ASN A 293 -6.96 -4.48 17.23
C ASN A 293 -7.87 -5.69 17.02
N ALA A 294 -9.13 -5.52 17.40
CA ALA A 294 -10.22 -6.41 17.04
C ALA A 294 -11.45 -5.55 16.75
N GLY A 295 -12.21 -5.90 15.71
CA GLY A 295 -13.29 -5.06 15.26
C GLY A 295 -14.26 -5.72 14.30
N VAL A 296 -15.26 -4.93 13.91
CA VAL A 296 -16.28 -5.29 12.92
C VAL A 296 -16.40 -4.17 11.90
N ALA A 297 -16.59 -4.55 10.63
CA ALA A 297 -16.79 -3.62 9.54
C ALA A 297 -18.09 -3.93 8.78
N PHE A 298 -18.81 -2.87 8.43
CA PHE A 298 -20.08 -2.90 7.71
C PHE A 298 -19.94 -2.09 6.41
N GLY A 299 -20.05 -2.77 5.28
CA GLY A 299 -20.03 -2.19 3.93
C GLY A 299 -21.44 -1.86 3.44
N VAL A 300 -21.65 -0.63 2.99
CA VAL A 300 -22.88 -0.16 2.34
C VAL A 300 -22.53 0.48 0.99
N GLY A 301 -22.54 -0.31 -0.07
CA GLY A 301 -22.13 0.14 -1.40
C GLY A 301 -20.64 0.46 -1.44
N ARG A 302 -20.28 1.71 -1.76
CA ARG A 302 -18.89 2.21 -1.82
C ARG A 302 -18.39 2.74 -0.47
N TYR A 303 -19.18 2.63 0.58
CA TYR A 303 -18.83 3.12 1.91
C TYR A 303 -18.67 1.96 2.87
N ALA A 304 -17.80 2.12 3.85
CA ALA A 304 -17.62 1.18 4.95
C ALA A 304 -17.59 1.95 6.27
N VAL A 305 -18.21 1.37 7.30
CA VAL A 305 -18.14 1.82 8.68
C VAL A 305 -17.41 0.75 9.49
N ARG A 306 -16.42 1.15 10.28
CA ARG A 306 -15.64 0.23 11.12
C ARG A 306 -15.71 0.63 12.57
N LEU A 307 -15.79 -0.39 13.44
CA LEU A 307 -15.71 -0.26 14.88
C LEU A 307 -14.56 -1.13 15.38
N ASP A 308 -13.62 -0.53 16.12
CA ASP A 308 -12.44 -1.21 16.64
C ASP A 308 -12.32 -1.04 18.16
N GLY A 309 -11.96 -2.11 18.85
CA GLY A 309 -11.30 -2.04 20.15
C GLY A 309 -9.80 -2.28 19.95
N ARG A 310 -8.96 -1.46 20.58
CA ARG A 310 -7.51 -1.57 20.45
C ARG A 310 -6.80 -1.63 21.80
N TYR A 311 -5.67 -2.30 21.78
CA TYR A 311 -4.75 -2.42 22.90
C TYR A 311 -3.34 -2.02 22.46
N TYR A 312 -2.83 -0.96 23.08
CA TYR A 312 -1.50 -0.41 22.83
C TYR A 312 -0.50 -1.02 23.80
N TRP A 313 0.55 -1.60 23.24
CA TRP A 313 1.70 -2.14 23.95
C TRP A 313 2.92 -1.27 23.64
N GLU A 314 3.02 -0.17 24.37
CA GLU A 314 4.19 0.73 24.43
C GLU A 314 4.89 0.55 25.80
N THR A 315 5.69 1.53 26.21
CA THR A 315 6.18 1.67 27.59
C THR A 315 5.01 1.65 28.59
N GLN A 316 3.92 2.36 28.25
CA GLN A 316 2.67 2.33 28.98
C GLN A 316 1.61 1.55 28.20
N LYS A 317 0.78 0.81 28.92
CA LYS A 317 -0.30 0.00 28.34
C LYS A 317 -1.61 0.74 28.44
N TYR A 318 -2.30 0.89 27.31
CA TYR A 318 -3.58 1.56 27.26
C TYR A 318 -4.51 0.97 26.20
N THR A 319 -5.79 1.35 26.26
CA THR A 319 -6.84 0.85 25.37
C THR A 319 -7.55 2.00 24.69
N SER A 320 -8.16 1.73 23.55
CA SER A 320 -8.96 2.70 22.83
C SER A 320 -10.16 2.06 22.12
N PHE A 321 -11.11 2.91 21.75
CA PHE A 321 -12.23 2.58 20.87
C PHE A 321 -12.21 3.51 19.67
N ALA A 322 -12.26 2.94 18.47
CA ALA A 322 -12.25 3.69 17.22
C ALA A 322 -13.52 3.47 16.40
N LEU A 323 -13.92 4.53 15.70
CA LEU A 323 -14.98 4.55 14.70
C LEU A 323 -14.40 5.15 13.42
N ALA A 324 -14.48 4.44 12.31
CA ALA A 324 -14.01 4.95 11.01
C ALA A 324 -15.12 4.93 9.96
N PHE A 325 -15.18 6.00 9.17
CA PHE A 325 -16.03 6.14 7.99
C PHE A 325 -15.14 6.20 6.77
N GLN A 326 -15.22 5.19 5.92
CA GLN A 326 -14.33 5.05 4.77
C GLN A 326 -15.11 4.92 3.47
N ARG A 327 -14.49 5.37 2.38
CA ARG A 327 -14.99 5.28 1.02
C ARG A 327 -14.02 4.46 0.17
N GLU A 328 -14.57 3.64 -0.70
CA GLU A 328 -13.81 2.86 -1.69
C GLU A 328 -13.04 3.79 -2.64
N PHE A 329 -11.76 3.52 -2.85
CA PHE A 329 -10.88 4.23 -3.79
C PHE A 329 -10.10 3.26 -4.68
#